data_AF-A0A973RM15-F1
#
_entry.id   AF-A0A973RM15-F1
#
_cell.length_a   1.000
_cell.length_b   1.000
_cell.length_c   1.000
_cell.angle_alpha   90.00
_cell.angle_beta   90.00
_cell.angle_gamma   90.00
#
_symmetry.space_group_name_H-M   'P 1'
#
loop_
_entity.id
_entity.type
_entity.pdbx_description
1 polymer ?
#
loop_
_entity_poly.entity_id
_entity_poly.type
_entity_poly.pdbx_seq_one_letter_code
_entity_poly.pdbx_strand_id
1 'polypeptide(L)'
;MKQQKERMPLRLVVVDPHLKAQCDQVEEHLLAPLAEATRSARDHTLFADGLAAFRYIQEMLAEAVARGPRVWTPNGKWEHEGLRIVNLPSAETDLLYALLRKLSGALVAPPELSDQSDVVAALRRSIPSPEGNVVGLVGTLARVLSMVDLTSDADTATLSAALEAADGEDVRLTYAQEDAWQRLAHRVTMLLTESTPLHRFLY
;
A
#
# COMPACT_ATOMS: atom_id res chain seq x y z
N MET A 1 -28.75 -19.88 11.14
CA MET A 1 -27.35 -19.42 11.29
C MET A 1 -27.19 -18.19 10.40
N LYS A 2 -27.04 -17.01 10.98
CA LYS A 2 -26.85 -15.76 10.21
C LYS A 2 -25.42 -15.78 9.67
N GLN A 3 -25.27 -15.83 8.35
CA GLN A 3 -24.00 -15.55 7.70
C GLN A 3 -23.60 -14.12 8.07
N GLN A 4 -22.63 -14.01 8.96
CA GLN A 4 -21.93 -12.77 9.22
C GLN A 4 -21.13 -12.52 7.94
N LYS A 5 -21.70 -11.76 7.00
CA LYS A 5 -20.94 -11.17 5.89
C LYS A 5 -19.73 -10.53 6.55
N GLU A 6 -18.54 -11.08 6.33
CA GLU A 6 -17.30 -10.39 6.68
C GLU A 6 -17.39 -9.03 6.01
N ARG A 7 -17.70 -8.01 6.81
CA ARG A 7 -17.72 -6.64 6.34
C ARG A 7 -16.25 -6.34 6.11
N MET A 8 -15.84 -6.40 4.86
CA MET A 8 -14.53 -5.95 4.43
C MET A 8 -14.31 -4.54 5.02
N PRO A 9 -13.17 -4.30 5.70
CA PRO A 9 -12.96 -3.05 6.38
C PRO A 9 -12.82 -1.91 5.36
N LEU A 10 -13.57 -0.84 5.59
CA LEU A 10 -13.36 0.42 4.87
C LEU A 10 -12.01 1.00 5.31
N ARG A 11 -11.14 1.24 4.34
CA ARG A 11 -9.83 1.83 4.57
C ARG A 11 -9.78 3.21 3.93
N LEU A 12 -9.24 4.16 4.68
CA LEU A 12 -8.88 5.46 4.13
C LEU A 12 -7.56 5.30 3.36
N VAL A 13 -7.55 5.81 2.14
CA VAL A 13 -6.42 5.77 1.22
C VAL A 13 -6.07 7.19 0.80
N VAL A 14 -4.77 7.47 0.71
CA VAL A 14 -4.25 8.66 0.05
C VAL A 14 -3.74 8.28 -1.33
N VAL A 15 -4.37 8.85 -2.36
CA VAL A 15 -4.00 8.70 -3.77
C VAL A 15 -3.23 9.94 -4.18
N ASP A 16 -1.91 9.81 -4.29
CA ASP A 16 -1.07 10.86 -4.87
C ASP A 16 -0.90 10.65 -6.39
N PRO A 17 -0.41 11.67 -7.14
CA PRO A 17 -0.19 11.55 -8.59
C PRO A 17 0.82 10.46 -9.00
N HIS A 18 1.63 9.97 -8.07
CA HIS A 18 2.66 8.97 -8.29
C HIS A 18 2.24 7.56 -7.89
N LEU A 19 1.14 7.37 -7.17
CA LEU A 19 0.70 6.07 -6.65
C LEU A 19 0.57 5.04 -7.76
N LYS A 20 -0.04 5.40 -8.91
CA LYS A 20 -0.17 4.49 -10.06
C LYS A 20 1.19 4.05 -10.59
N ALA A 21 2.11 5.00 -10.82
CA ALA A 21 3.45 4.70 -11.31
C ALA A 21 4.25 3.86 -10.32
N GLN A 22 4.09 4.09 -9.01
CA GLN A 22 4.71 3.27 -7.97
C GLN A 22 4.14 1.84 -7.96
N CYS A 23 2.83 1.69 -8.12
CA CYS A 23 2.20 0.38 -8.24
C CYS A 23 2.70 -0.39 -9.47
N ASP A 24 2.78 0.28 -10.62
CA ASP A 24 3.29 -0.32 -11.86
C ASP A 24 4.74 -0.76 -11.69
N GLN A 25 5.58 0.10 -11.11
CA GLN A 25 6.97 -0.21 -10.81
C GLN A 25 7.12 -1.44 -9.90
N VAL A 26 6.29 -1.56 -8.86
CA VAL A 26 6.29 -2.69 -7.93
C VAL A 26 5.81 -3.97 -8.61
N GLU A 27 4.77 -3.91 -9.42
CA GLU A 27 4.27 -5.06 -10.14
C GLU A 27 5.31 -5.58 -11.15
N GLU A 28 5.75 -4.71 -12.05
CA GLU A 28 6.59 -5.06 -13.20
C GLU A 28 8.01 -5.45 -12.80
N HIS A 29 8.58 -4.78 -11.81
CA HIS A 29 10.00 -4.95 -11.47
C HIS A 29 10.27 -5.71 -10.18
N LEU A 30 9.24 -5.98 -9.36
CA LEU A 30 9.40 -6.74 -8.12
C LEU A 30 8.50 -7.99 -8.08
N LEU A 31 7.18 -7.82 -8.06
CA LEU A 31 6.27 -8.93 -7.75
C LEU A 31 6.14 -9.93 -8.90
N ALA A 32 5.95 -9.48 -10.14
CA ALA A 32 5.82 -10.38 -11.28
C ALA A 32 7.10 -11.19 -11.55
N PRO A 33 8.31 -10.58 -11.57
CA PRO A 33 9.54 -11.33 -11.72
C PRO A 33 9.77 -12.34 -10.59
N LEU A 34 9.44 -11.98 -9.34
CA LEU A 34 9.57 -12.89 -8.20
C LEU A 34 8.61 -14.07 -8.25
N ALA A 35 7.35 -13.85 -8.62
CA ALA A 35 6.37 -14.92 -8.80
C ALA A 35 6.84 -15.93 -9.86
N GLU A 36 7.45 -15.43 -10.94
CA GLU A 36 8.04 -16.27 -11.99
C GLU A 36 9.27 -17.05 -11.50
N ALA A 37 10.24 -16.35 -10.90
CA ALA A 37 11.52 -16.93 -10.48
C ALA A 37 11.38 -17.93 -9.32
N THR A 38 10.28 -17.88 -8.58
CA THR A 38 9.98 -18.78 -7.47
C THR A 38 9.05 -19.93 -7.85
N ARG A 39 8.68 -20.11 -9.14
CA ARG A 39 7.73 -21.15 -9.59
C ARG A 39 8.06 -22.57 -9.11
N SER A 40 9.35 -22.88 -8.95
CA SER A 40 9.82 -24.20 -8.48
C SER A 40 10.25 -24.21 -7.00
N ALA A 41 10.11 -23.09 -6.29
CA ALA A 41 10.52 -22.92 -4.90
C ALA A 41 9.36 -23.21 -3.93
N ARG A 42 9.68 -23.50 -2.67
CA ARG A 42 8.66 -23.74 -1.63
C ARG A 42 7.77 -22.53 -1.36
N ASP A 43 8.32 -21.33 -1.54
CA ASP A 43 7.62 -20.06 -1.30
C ASP A 43 6.80 -19.58 -2.53
N HIS A 44 6.68 -20.38 -3.61
CA HIS A 44 5.98 -19.99 -4.83
C HIS A 44 4.58 -19.43 -4.58
N THR A 45 3.79 -20.11 -3.74
CA THR A 45 2.40 -19.74 -3.45
C THR A 45 2.32 -18.37 -2.80
N LEU A 46 3.24 -18.03 -1.89
CA LEU A 46 3.28 -16.71 -1.26
C LEU A 46 3.48 -15.58 -2.29
N PHE A 47 4.37 -15.75 -3.27
CA PHE A 47 4.63 -14.72 -4.28
C PHE A 47 3.55 -14.67 -5.37
N ALA A 48 3.02 -15.82 -5.78
CA ALA A 48 1.93 -15.87 -6.75
C ALA A 48 0.64 -15.28 -6.18
N ASP A 49 0.26 -15.70 -4.97
CA ASP A 49 -0.92 -15.19 -4.27
C ASP A 49 -0.73 -13.71 -3.90
N GLY A 50 0.49 -13.32 -3.50
CA GLY A 50 0.83 -11.92 -3.22
C GLY A 50 0.71 -11.02 -4.44
N LEU A 51 1.15 -11.46 -5.62
CA LEU A 51 0.95 -10.73 -6.88
C LEU A 51 -0.54 -10.62 -7.22
N ALA A 52 -1.32 -11.68 -7.04
CA ALA A 52 -2.76 -11.67 -7.27
C ALA A 52 -3.48 -10.68 -6.32
N ALA A 53 -3.14 -10.70 -5.03
CA ALA A 53 -3.65 -9.76 -4.04
C ALA A 53 -3.27 -8.31 -4.36
N PHE A 54 -2.04 -8.08 -4.84
CA PHE A 54 -1.60 -6.74 -5.24
C PHE A 54 -2.43 -6.18 -6.40
N ARG A 55 -2.64 -6.99 -7.44
CA ARG A 55 -3.48 -6.64 -8.60
C ARG A 55 -4.92 -6.36 -8.19
N TYR A 56 -5.48 -7.21 -7.34
CA TYR A 56 -6.83 -7.01 -6.81
C TYR A 56 -6.94 -5.67 -6.06
N ILE A 57 -5.96 -5.34 -5.22
CA ILE A 57 -5.93 -4.04 -4.53
C ILE A 57 -5.79 -2.88 -5.53
N GLN A 58 -4.96 -2.99 -6.57
CA GLN A 58 -4.86 -1.98 -7.63
C GLN A 58 -6.19 -1.75 -8.35
N GLU A 59 -6.94 -2.81 -8.65
CA GLU A 59 -8.27 -2.72 -9.28
C GLU A 59 -9.26 -1.98 -8.37
N MET A 60 -9.32 -2.35 -7.08
CA MET A 60 -10.17 -1.68 -6.09
C MET A 60 -9.81 -0.20 -5.92
N LEU A 61 -8.51 0.12 -5.92
CA LEU A 61 -8.02 1.50 -5.88
C LEU A 61 -8.44 2.29 -7.11
N ALA A 62 -8.27 1.72 -8.31
CA ALA A 62 -8.67 2.37 -9.55
C ALA A 62 -10.18 2.65 -9.58
N GLU A 63 -10.98 1.70 -9.13
CA GLU A 63 -12.44 1.85 -9.05
C GLU A 63 -12.84 2.93 -8.04
N ALA A 64 -12.16 3.02 -6.90
CA ALA A 64 -12.39 4.07 -5.91
C ALA A 64 -11.89 5.45 -6.37
N VAL A 65 -10.80 5.53 -7.12
CA VAL A 65 -10.33 6.78 -7.72
C VAL A 65 -11.34 7.30 -8.74
N ALA A 66 -11.86 6.41 -9.60
CA ALA A 66 -12.80 6.77 -10.66
C ALA A 66 -14.18 7.20 -10.14
N ARG A 67 -14.66 6.60 -9.04
CA ARG A 67 -15.98 6.90 -8.46
C ARG A 67 -15.96 7.80 -7.24
N GLY A 68 -14.77 8.05 -6.68
CA GLY A 68 -14.64 8.70 -5.39
C GLY A 68 -15.09 10.16 -5.43
N PRO A 69 -15.67 10.66 -4.32
CA PRO A 69 -16.12 12.03 -4.25
C PRO A 69 -14.95 13.01 -4.33
N ARG A 70 -15.22 14.22 -4.83
CA ARG A 70 -14.29 15.34 -4.66
C ARG A 70 -14.35 15.80 -3.21
N VAL A 71 -13.19 16.09 -2.64
CA VAL A 71 -13.09 16.54 -1.25
C VAL A 71 -12.61 17.99 -1.27
N TRP A 72 -13.38 18.90 -0.71
CA TRP A 72 -13.12 20.34 -0.76
C TRP A 72 -12.73 20.88 0.60
N THR A 73 -11.88 21.90 0.60
CA THR A 73 -11.58 22.72 1.78
C THR A 73 -12.86 23.34 2.37
N PRO A 74 -12.83 23.79 3.64
CA PRO A 74 -13.97 24.45 4.27
C PRO A 74 -14.46 25.71 3.55
N ASN A 75 -13.63 26.34 2.72
CA ASN A 75 -14.01 27.51 1.91
C ASN A 75 -14.46 27.18 0.48
N GLY A 76 -14.42 25.90 0.08
CA GLY A 76 -14.81 25.42 -1.25
C GLY A 76 -13.88 25.85 -2.39
N LYS A 77 -12.68 26.37 -2.07
CA LYS A 77 -11.77 26.92 -3.09
C LYS A 77 -10.73 25.93 -3.59
N TRP A 78 -10.45 24.87 -2.83
CA TRP A 78 -9.40 23.91 -3.15
C TRP A 78 -9.92 22.49 -2.97
N GLU A 79 -9.58 21.63 -3.92
CA GLU A 79 -9.85 20.19 -3.87
C GLU A 79 -8.65 19.48 -3.21
N HIS A 80 -8.92 18.63 -2.24
CA HIS A 80 -8.03 17.61 -1.69
C HIS A 80 -8.15 16.35 -2.55
N GLU A 81 -7.65 16.46 -3.78
CA GLU A 81 -7.46 15.30 -4.64
C GLU A 81 -6.60 14.28 -3.86
N GLY A 82 -7.11 13.05 -3.77
CA GLY A 82 -6.38 11.95 -3.18
C GLY A 82 -7.03 11.26 -1.99
N LEU A 83 -7.99 11.86 -1.28
CA LEU A 83 -8.66 11.14 -0.21
C LEU A 83 -9.70 10.17 -0.77
N ARG A 84 -9.56 8.87 -0.51
CA ARG A 84 -10.53 7.85 -0.93
C ARG A 84 -10.85 6.90 0.22
N ILE A 85 -12.12 6.48 0.31
CA ILE A 85 -12.47 5.27 1.05
C ILE A 85 -12.48 4.13 0.05
N VAL A 86 -11.77 3.06 0.41
CA VAL A 86 -11.69 1.85 -0.40
C VAL A 86 -12.03 0.66 0.47
N ASN A 87 -12.84 -0.23 -0.10
CA ASN A 87 -13.18 -1.46 0.56
C ASN A 87 -12.08 -2.50 0.33
N LEU A 88 -11.09 -2.56 1.21
CA LEU A 88 -9.92 -3.43 1.04
C LEU A 88 -10.01 -4.64 1.97
N PRO A 89 -10.11 -5.86 1.44
CA PRO A 89 -10.17 -7.04 2.28
C PRO A 89 -8.87 -7.27 3.06
N SER A 90 -9.04 -7.70 4.32
CA SER A 90 -7.92 -7.90 5.25
C SER A 90 -6.98 -9.00 4.80
N ALA A 91 -7.50 -10.08 4.22
CA ALA A 91 -6.69 -11.23 3.81
C ALA A 91 -5.63 -10.84 2.76
N GLU A 92 -6.00 -10.05 1.77
CA GLU A 92 -5.13 -9.56 0.71
C GLU A 92 -4.09 -8.58 1.27
N THR A 93 -4.50 -7.70 2.18
CA THR A 93 -3.58 -6.75 2.82
C THR A 93 -2.59 -7.46 3.74
N ASP A 94 -3.05 -8.44 4.53
CA ASP A 94 -2.23 -9.28 5.41
C ASP A 94 -1.22 -10.11 4.61
N LEU A 95 -1.64 -10.62 3.44
CA LEU A 95 -0.76 -11.35 2.53
C LEU A 95 0.34 -10.44 1.98
N LEU A 96 0.01 -9.21 1.57
CA LEU A 96 1.02 -8.25 1.14
C LEU A 96 1.98 -7.85 2.26
N TYR A 97 1.50 -7.74 3.51
CA TYR A 97 2.39 -7.55 4.65
C TYR A 97 3.29 -8.75 4.94
N ALA A 98 2.78 -9.96 4.83
CA ALA A 98 3.59 -11.17 4.97
C ALA A 98 4.69 -11.22 3.90
N LEU A 99 4.35 -10.87 2.65
CA LEU A 99 5.29 -10.75 1.55
C LEU A 99 6.34 -9.66 1.80
N LEU A 100 5.93 -8.46 2.24
CA LEU A 100 6.85 -7.37 2.57
C LEU A 100 7.80 -7.75 3.71
N ARG A 101 7.32 -8.41 4.77
CA ARG A 101 8.17 -8.92 5.85
C ARG A 101 9.18 -9.93 5.34
N LYS A 102 8.77 -10.88 4.50
CA LYS A 102 9.66 -11.88 3.89
C LYS A 102 10.76 -11.21 3.05
N LEU A 103 10.40 -10.23 2.23
CA LEU A 103 11.35 -9.46 1.41
C LEU A 103 12.30 -8.63 2.27
N SER A 104 11.78 -7.94 3.28
CA SER A 104 12.58 -7.13 4.20
C SER A 104 13.58 -8.00 4.97
N GLY A 105 13.13 -9.17 5.47
CA GLY A 105 13.99 -10.16 6.12
C GLY A 105 15.10 -10.68 5.20
N ALA A 106 14.79 -10.92 3.93
CA ALA A 106 15.78 -11.34 2.93
C ALA A 106 16.86 -10.26 2.66
N LEU A 107 16.51 -8.97 2.74
CA LEU A 107 17.44 -7.87 2.54
C LEU A 107 18.40 -7.66 3.72
N VAL A 108 18.02 -8.02 4.94
CA VAL A 108 18.84 -7.84 6.15
C VAL A 108 19.54 -9.13 6.61
N ALA A 109 19.27 -10.26 5.95
CA ALA A 109 19.86 -11.54 6.30
C ALA A 109 21.38 -11.56 6.07
N PRO A 110 22.17 -12.15 6.99
CA PRO A 110 23.60 -12.36 6.78
C PRO A 110 23.89 -13.13 5.49
N PRO A 111 25.00 -12.85 4.77
CA PRO A 111 25.33 -13.48 3.50
C PRO A 111 25.28 -15.02 3.54
N GLU A 112 25.75 -15.61 4.64
CA GLU A 112 25.83 -17.06 4.90
C GLU A 112 24.46 -17.76 4.97
N LEU A 113 23.43 -17.03 5.41
CA LEU A 113 22.04 -17.48 5.44
C LEU A 113 21.30 -17.10 4.16
N SER A 114 21.75 -16.04 3.48
CA SER A 114 21.15 -15.50 2.26
C SER A 114 21.31 -16.44 1.06
N ASP A 115 22.44 -17.17 0.97
CA ASP A 115 22.70 -18.13 -0.13
C ASP A 115 21.85 -19.41 -0.04
N GLN A 116 21.19 -19.63 1.11
CA GLN A 116 20.24 -20.74 1.32
C GLN A 116 18.78 -20.33 1.10
N SER A 117 18.51 -19.03 0.89
CA SER A 117 17.16 -18.52 0.70
C SER A 117 16.80 -18.47 -0.79
N ASP A 118 15.84 -19.29 -1.20
CA ASP A 118 15.27 -19.27 -2.56
C ASP A 118 14.79 -17.86 -2.97
N VAL A 119 14.36 -17.05 -2.00
CA VAL A 119 13.92 -15.66 -2.19
C VAL A 119 15.07 -14.73 -2.54
N VAL A 120 16.21 -14.81 -1.83
CA VAL A 120 17.39 -13.99 -2.14
C VAL A 120 17.95 -14.37 -3.51
N ALA A 121 17.99 -15.67 -3.81
CA ALA A 121 18.43 -16.15 -5.11
C ALA A 121 17.47 -15.71 -6.23
N ALA A 122 16.16 -15.71 -6.00
CA ALA A 122 15.17 -15.17 -6.93
C ALA A 122 15.33 -13.66 -7.13
N LEU A 123 15.51 -12.87 -6.05
CA LEU A 123 15.75 -11.42 -6.13
C LEU A 123 17.01 -11.10 -6.96
N ARG A 124 18.12 -11.81 -6.71
CA ARG A 124 19.37 -11.65 -7.47
C ARG A 124 19.24 -12.04 -8.94
N ARG A 125 18.44 -13.07 -9.25
CA ARG A 125 18.20 -13.54 -10.62
C ARG A 125 17.25 -12.64 -11.40
N SER A 126 16.31 -12.00 -10.72
CA SER A 126 15.19 -11.29 -11.35
C SER A 126 15.44 -9.80 -11.56
N ILE A 127 16.42 -9.22 -10.86
CA ILE A 127 16.66 -7.77 -10.86
C ILE A 127 18.09 -7.50 -11.37
N PRO A 128 18.27 -7.02 -12.62
CA PRO A 128 19.59 -6.91 -13.25
C PRO A 128 20.40 -5.69 -12.75
N SER A 129 21.48 -5.96 -11.99
CA SER A 129 22.66 -5.08 -11.78
C SER A 129 22.44 -3.69 -11.10
N PRO A 130 23.52 -2.98 -10.68
CA PRO A 130 23.74 -2.48 -9.32
C PRO A 130 22.95 -1.21 -8.95
N GLU A 131 22.21 -0.64 -9.91
CA GLU A 131 21.53 0.66 -9.80
C GLU A 131 19.99 0.49 -9.73
N GLY A 132 19.47 -0.68 -10.12
CA GLY A 132 18.10 -1.12 -9.83
C GLY A 132 18.01 -1.66 -8.40
N ASN A 133 18.13 -0.77 -7.42
CA ASN A 133 18.26 -1.14 -6.01
C ASN A 133 17.02 -1.93 -5.54
N VAL A 134 17.16 -3.23 -5.32
CA VAL A 134 16.12 -4.10 -4.73
C VAL A 134 15.55 -3.48 -3.45
N VAL A 135 16.40 -2.85 -2.63
CA VAL A 135 15.99 -2.12 -1.43
C VAL A 135 15.03 -0.97 -1.78
N GLY A 136 15.28 -0.29 -2.90
CA GLY A 136 14.40 0.74 -3.44
C GLY A 136 13.04 0.19 -3.86
N LEU A 137 12.99 -0.94 -4.57
CA LEU A 137 11.73 -1.58 -4.98
C LEU A 137 10.91 -2.10 -3.80
N VAL A 138 11.55 -2.75 -2.83
CA VAL A 138 10.89 -3.18 -1.58
C VAL A 138 10.46 -1.96 -0.77
N GLY A 139 11.25 -0.88 -0.79
CA GLY A 139 10.87 0.43 -0.23
C GLY A 139 9.65 1.05 -0.91
N THR A 140 9.54 0.96 -2.24
CA THR A 140 8.36 1.40 -3.00
C THR A 140 7.14 0.56 -2.64
N LEU A 141 7.27 -0.77 -2.50
CA LEU A 141 6.16 -1.63 -2.04
C LEU A 141 5.70 -1.23 -0.63
N ALA A 142 6.64 -1.01 0.30
CA ALA A 142 6.34 -0.54 1.65
C ALA A 142 5.62 0.82 1.66
N ARG A 143 6.01 1.72 0.74
CA ARG A 143 5.39 3.02 0.54
C ARG A 143 3.96 2.90 0.03
N VAL A 144 3.74 2.10 -1.02
CA VAL A 144 2.40 1.80 -1.55
C VAL A 144 1.51 1.24 -0.44
N LEU A 145 2.00 0.23 0.30
CA LEU A 145 1.26 -0.34 1.42
C LEU A 145 0.92 0.68 2.52
N SER A 146 1.81 1.64 2.77
CA SER A 146 1.57 2.70 3.76
C SER A 146 0.55 3.74 3.30
N MET A 147 0.30 3.88 1.99
CA MET A 147 -0.72 4.80 1.45
C MET A 147 -2.10 4.15 1.36
N VAL A 148 -2.15 2.82 1.16
CA VAL A 148 -3.39 2.05 1.02
C VAL A 148 -3.89 1.48 2.35
N ASP A 149 -2.99 1.34 3.33
CA ASP A 149 -3.30 0.93 4.69
C ASP A 149 -2.73 1.93 5.70
N LEU A 150 -3.43 3.06 5.83
CA LEU A 150 -3.09 4.10 6.80
C LEU A 150 -3.31 3.60 8.23
N THR A 151 -2.41 3.95 9.13
CA THR A 151 -2.58 3.67 10.56
C THR A 151 -3.87 4.30 11.07
N SER A 152 -4.74 3.49 11.67
CA SER A 152 -5.94 4.01 12.33
C SER A 152 -5.55 4.88 13.54
N ASP A 153 -6.02 6.11 13.52
CA ASP A 153 -5.83 7.13 14.53
C ASP A 153 -7.02 8.12 14.53
N ALA A 154 -6.98 9.14 15.39
CA ALA A 154 -8.07 10.10 15.50
C ALA A 154 -8.31 10.90 14.19
N ASP A 155 -7.26 11.19 13.43
CA ASP A 155 -7.39 11.97 12.19
C ASP A 155 -8.00 11.10 11.08
N THR A 156 -7.50 9.88 10.88
CA THR A 156 -8.03 8.93 9.89
C THR A 156 -9.47 8.52 10.22
N ALA A 157 -9.84 8.37 11.50
CA ALA A 157 -11.21 8.14 11.91
C ALA A 157 -12.13 9.33 11.60
N THR A 158 -11.67 10.55 11.88
CA THR A 158 -12.42 11.79 11.60
C THR A 158 -12.69 11.95 10.10
N LEU A 159 -11.68 11.69 9.27
CA LEU A 159 -11.79 11.80 7.82
C LEU A 159 -12.61 10.66 7.20
N SER A 160 -12.46 9.43 7.70
CA SER A 160 -13.27 8.30 7.24
C SER A 160 -14.75 8.55 7.53
N ALA A 161 -15.09 9.00 8.74
CA ALA A 161 -16.48 9.33 9.09
C ALA A 161 -17.06 10.44 8.19
N ALA A 162 -16.26 11.42 7.78
CA ALA A 162 -16.70 12.48 6.88
C ALA A 162 -17.04 11.94 5.47
N LEU A 163 -16.19 11.06 4.94
CA LEU A 163 -16.41 10.45 3.63
C LEU A 163 -17.55 9.42 3.65
N GLU A 164 -17.67 8.63 4.73
CA GLU A 164 -18.80 7.69 4.90
C GLU A 164 -20.13 8.43 4.98
N ALA A 165 -20.19 9.54 5.72
CA ALA A 165 -21.41 10.34 5.86
C ALA A 165 -21.87 10.98 4.53
N ALA A 166 -20.96 11.15 3.58
CA ALA A 166 -21.27 11.71 2.27
C ALA A 166 -21.79 10.68 1.27
N ASP A 167 -21.65 9.37 1.54
CA ASP A 167 -22.19 8.28 0.72
C ASP A 167 -21.87 8.38 -0.78
N GLY A 168 -20.66 8.84 -1.11
CA GLY A 168 -20.18 9.00 -2.48
C GLY A 168 -20.44 10.36 -3.13
N GLU A 169 -21.14 11.28 -2.46
CA GLU A 169 -21.29 12.68 -2.88
C GLU A 169 -20.06 13.52 -2.54
N ASP A 170 -19.84 14.60 -3.29
CA ASP A 170 -18.76 15.55 -3.04
C ASP A 170 -18.79 16.08 -1.58
N VAL A 171 -17.64 16.01 -0.91
CA VAL A 171 -17.52 16.32 0.51
C VAL A 171 -16.89 17.68 0.68
N ARG A 172 -17.48 18.54 1.51
CA ARG A 172 -16.83 19.76 1.99
C ARG A 172 -16.41 19.56 3.43
N LEU A 173 -15.10 19.57 3.69
CA LEU A 173 -14.59 19.40 5.04
C LEU A 173 -14.96 20.59 5.92
N THR A 174 -15.23 20.33 7.19
CA THR A 174 -15.25 21.33 8.25
C THR A 174 -13.83 21.76 8.60
N TYR A 175 -13.65 22.89 9.29
CA TYR A 175 -12.32 23.34 9.72
C TYR A 175 -11.59 22.30 10.58
N ALA A 176 -12.30 21.58 11.45
CA ALA A 176 -11.69 20.52 12.26
C ALA A 176 -11.24 19.31 11.42
N GLN A 177 -12.01 18.95 10.38
CA GLN A 177 -11.63 17.88 9.45
C GLN A 177 -10.48 18.31 8.55
N GLU A 178 -10.43 19.59 8.15
CA GLU A 178 -9.28 20.16 7.42
C GLU A 178 -8.00 20.07 8.25
N ASP A 179 -8.05 20.43 9.53
CA ASP A 179 -6.89 20.31 10.41
C ASP A 179 -6.42 18.85 10.55
N ALA A 180 -7.36 17.90 10.60
CA ALA A 180 -7.05 16.46 10.59
C ALA A 180 -6.41 16.04 9.26
N TRP A 181 -6.90 16.53 8.14
CA TRP A 181 -6.30 16.30 6.82
C TRP A 181 -4.87 16.84 6.76
N GLN A 182 -4.62 18.08 7.18
CA GLN A 182 -3.28 18.66 7.15
C GLN A 182 -2.27 17.86 8.00
N ARG A 183 -2.69 17.40 9.18
CA ARG A 183 -1.85 16.52 10.03
C ARG A 183 -1.60 15.17 9.35
N LEU A 184 -2.60 14.57 8.72
CA LEU A 184 -2.45 13.33 7.97
C LEU A 184 -1.51 13.51 6.77
N ALA A 185 -1.75 14.52 5.94
CA ALA A 185 -0.94 14.83 4.76
C ALA A 185 0.52 15.09 5.14
N HIS A 186 0.76 15.78 6.26
CA HIS A 186 2.10 15.94 6.81
C HIS A 186 2.72 14.59 7.19
N ARG A 187 2.02 13.72 7.92
CA ARG A 187 2.54 12.37 8.27
C ARG A 187 2.85 11.52 7.03
N VAL A 188 1.96 11.54 6.04
CA VAL A 188 2.17 10.84 4.77
C VAL A 188 3.38 11.40 4.06
N THR A 189 3.53 12.73 3.97
CA THR A 189 4.69 13.37 3.35
C THR A 189 5.99 12.92 4.02
N MET A 190 6.06 12.95 5.35
CA MET A 190 7.22 12.47 6.12
C MET A 190 7.53 10.99 5.84
N LEU A 191 6.49 10.16 5.68
CA LEU A 191 6.65 8.76 5.27
C LEU A 191 7.25 8.63 3.87
N LEU A 192 6.81 9.47 2.93
CA LEU A 192 7.27 9.47 1.55
C LEU A 192 8.70 9.99 1.39
N THR A 193 9.08 11.02 2.17
CA THR A 193 10.33 11.78 1.98
C THR A 193 11.45 11.44 2.95
N GLU A 194 11.15 11.08 4.20
CA GLU A 194 12.16 10.97 5.28
C GLU A 194 12.38 9.55 5.80
N SER A 195 11.49 8.62 5.48
CA SER A 195 11.58 7.24 5.98
C SER A 195 12.45 6.39 5.06
N THR A 196 13.44 5.67 5.61
CA THR A 196 13.86 4.39 5.01
C THR A 196 12.67 3.45 5.21
N PRO A 197 11.80 3.18 4.21
CA PRO A 197 10.45 2.67 4.45
C PRO A 197 10.41 1.31 5.17
N LEU A 198 11.54 0.60 5.13
CA LEU A 198 11.74 -0.72 5.72
C LEU A 198 11.74 -0.73 7.25
N HIS A 199 12.11 0.36 7.94
CA HIS A 199 12.27 0.36 9.41
C HIS A 199 10.96 0.06 10.17
N ARG A 200 9.80 0.36 9.57
CA ARG A 200 8.47 0.05 10.15
C ARG A 200 8.10 -1.43 10.07
N PHE A 201 8.72 -2.18 9.16
CA PHE A 201 8.38 -3.57 8.86
C PHE A 201 9.40 -4.58 9.38
N LEU A 202 10.43 -4.10 10.09
CA LEU A 202 11.48 -4.91 10.71
C LEU A 202 11.24 -5.23 12.20
N TYR A 203 10.11 -4.77 12.78
CA TYR A 203 9.72 -5.03 14.18
C TYR A 203 8.39 -5.80 14.27
#